data_AF-M0LA44-F1
#
_entry.id   AF-M0LA44-F1
#
_cell.length_a   1.000
_cell.length_b   1.000
_cell.length_c   1.000
_cell.angle_alpha   90.00
_cell.angle_beta   90.00
_cell.angle_gamma   90.00
#
_symmetry.space_group_name_H-M   'P 1'
#
loop_
_entity.id
_entity.type
_entity.pdbx_description
1 polymer ?
#
loop_
_entity_poly.entity_id
_entity_poly.type
_entity_poly.pdbx_seq_one_letter_code
_entity_poly.pdbx_strand_id
1 'polypeptide(L)'
;MCVWVRVVIVLVLCLTLGGLFVHAEVTEDRWSPYPDATDLSAGYESYVGQDLMVVGTVTETSEDEMEIKAESDGEEIVLRVTGMKTAVEPGGVVQVYGTLKPDQTIAAEHVEVVSSSRWAEFYKYGASAVGALGFLLLFFRYWRIDRETWTLEARDG
;
A
#
# COMPACT_ATOMS: atom_id res chain seq x y z
N MET A 1 -9.07 -22.18 -32.68
CA MET A 1 -9.66 -21.76 -31.38
C MET A 1 -10.39 -20.46 -31.61
N CYS A 2 -11.72 -20.45 -31.46
CA CYS A 2 -12.56 -19.29 -31.77
C CYS A 2 -12.13 -18.08 -30.92
N VAL A 3 -12.09 -16.89 -31.53
CA VAL A 3 -11.66 -15.65 -30.86
C VAL A 3 -12.42 -15.42 -29.54
N TRP A 4 -13.72 -15.73 -29.52
CA TRP A 4 -14.55 -15.66 -28.33
C TRP A 4 -14.02 -16.46 -27.14
N VAL A 5 -13.42 -17.64 -27.39
CA VAL A 5 -12.79 -18.45 -26.34
C VAL A 5 -11.57 -17.73 -25.76
N ARG A 6 -10.76 -17.05 -26.60
CA ARG A 6 -9.61 -16.28 -26.13
C ARG A 6 -10.03 -15.08 -25.28
N VAL A 7 -11.10 -14.37 -25.69
CA VAL A 7 -11.65 -13.24 -24.94
C VAL A 7 -12.16 -13.69 -23.56
N VAL A 8 -12.92 -14.80 -23.51
CA VAL A 8 -13.41 -15.36 -22.25
C VAL A 8 -12.25 -15.77 -21.35
N ILE A 9 -11.22 -16.43 -21.88
CA ILE A 9 -10.03 -16.83 -21.11
C ILE A 9 -9.33 -15.60 -20.51
N VAL A 10 -9.09 -14.56 -21.31
CA VAL A 10 -8.44 -13.33 -20.83
C VAL A 10 -9.27 -12.65 -19.76
N LEU A 11 -10.58 -12.56 -19.95
CA LEU A 11 -11.48 -11.92 -18.99
C LEU A 11 -11.53 -12.68 -17.66
N VAL A 12 -11.62 -14.02 -17.72
CA VAL A 12 -11.51 -14.87 -16.52
C VAL A 12 -10.16 -14.66 -15.83
N LEU A 13 -9.06 -14.65 -16.57
CA LEU A 13 -7.72 -14.41 -16.02
C LEU A 13 -7.64 -13.04 -15.31
N CYS A 14 -8.09 -11.97 -15.95
CA CYS A 14 -8.11 -10.63 -15.37
C CYS A 14 -8.98 -10.57 -14.09
N LEU A 15 -10.16 -11.20 -14.10
CA LEU A 15 -11.02 -11.25 -12.91
C LEU A 15 -10.39 -12.07 -11.78
N THR A 16 -9.78 -13.21 -12.10
CA THR A 16 -9.11 -14.04 -11.08
C THR A 16 -7.90 -13.33 -10.47
N LEU A 17 -7.08 -12.67 -11.29
CA LEU A 17 -5.93 -11.90 -10.81
C LEU A 17 -6.38 -10.69 -10.00
N GLY A 18 -7.37 -9.92 -10.50
CA GLY A 18 -7.95 -8.81 -9.76
C GLY A 18 -8.53 -9.24 -8.42
N GLY A 19 -9.28 -10.35 -8.40
CA GLY A 19 -9.82 -10.93 -7.17
C GLY A 19 -8.72 -11.40 -6.21
N LEU A 20 -7.62 -11.97 -6.73
CA LEU A 20 -6.49 -12.39 -5.91
C LEU A 20 -5.75 -11.18 -5.31
N PHE A 21 -5.57 -10.09 -6.06
CA PHE A 21 -4.95 -8.87 -5.57
C PHE A 21 -5.79 -8.22 -4.46
N VAL A 22 -7.10 -8.08 -4.67
CA VAL A 22 -8.02 -7.56 -3.63
C VAL A 22 -8.03 -8.48 -2.41
N HIS A 23 -8.03 -9.80 -2.62
CA HIS A 23 -7.98 -10.75 -1.51
C HIS A 23 -6.67 -10.64 -0.73
N ALA A 24 -5.54 -10.50 -1.42
CA ALA A 24 -4.23 -10.34 -0.79
C ALA A 24 -4.18 -9.04 0.04
N GLU A 25 -4.64 -7.92 -0.51
CA GLU A 25 -4.74 -6.64 0.21
C GLU A 25 -5.59 -6.78 1.50
N VAL A 26 -6.76 -7.41 1.41
CA VAL A 26 -7.66 -7.60 2.57
C VAL A 26 -7.13 -8.63 3.59
N THR A 27 -6.16 -9.45 3.23
CA THR A 27 -5.61 -10.48 4.14
C THR A 27 -4.22 -10.18 4.66
N GLU A 28 -3.55 -9.17 4.12
CA GLU A 28 -2.18 -8.78 4.48
C GLU A 28 -2.06 -8.52 5.99
N ASP A 29 -2.99 -7.77 6.56
CA ASP A 29 -2.98 -7.39 7.98
C ASP A 29 -3.13 -8.59 8.93
N ARG A 30 -3.82 -9.67 8.50
CA ARG A 30 -4.06 -10.85 9.35
C ARG A 30 -2.85 -11.75 9.56
N TRP A 31 -1.76 -11.53 8.83
CA TRP A 31 -0.58 -12.39 8.91
C TRP A 31 0.58 -11.75 9.68
N SER A 32 0.41 -10.50 10.12
CA SER A 32 1.38 -9.88 11.02
C SER A 32 1.34 -10.58 12.39
N PRO A 33 2.50 -11.00 12.94
CA PRO A 33 2.57 -11.52 14.30
C PRO A 33 2.49 -10.40 15.37
N TYR A 34 2.44 -9.13 14.94
CA TYR A 34 2.45 -7.96 15.79
C TYR A 34 1.04 -7.37 15.93
N PRO A 35 0.71 -6.77 17.09
CA PRO A 35 -0.58 -6.10 17.27
C PRO A 35 -0.73 -4.91 16.32
N ASP A 36 -1.93 -4.71 15.80
CA ASP A 36 -2.25 -3.58 14.94
C ASP A 36 -2.86 -2.40 15.72
N ALA A 37 -3.25 -1.33 15.02
CA ALA A 37 -3.85 -0.16 15.67
C ALA A 37 -5.16 -0.48 16.39
N THR A 38 -5.97 -1.41 15.87
CA THR A 38 -7.23 -1.84 16.49
C THR A 38 -6.97 -2.59 17.79
N ASP A 39 -5.99 -3.50 17.79
CA ASP A 39 -5.55 -4.24 18.99
C ASP A 39 -5.02 -3.29 20.07
N LEU A 40 -4.18 -2.34 19.68
CA LEU A 40 -3.62 -1.33 20.59
C LEU A 40 -4.69 -0.40 21.16
N SER A 41 -5.67 0.02 20.35
CA SER A 41 -6.80 0.82 20.80
C SER A 41 -7.73 0.05 21.74
N ALA A 42 -7.91 -1.25 21.52
CA ALA A 42 -8.71 -2.11 22.38
C ALA A 42 -8.04 -2.44 23.73
N GLY A 43 -6.70 -2.50 23.77
CA GLY A 43 -6.00 -3.04 24.94
C GLY A 43 -4.51 -2.73 25.05
N TYR A 44 -4.10 -1.47 24.86
CA TYR A 44 -2.70 -1.02 24.88
C TYR A 44 -1.82 -1.65 25.97
N GLU A 45 -2.27 -1.60 27.23
CA GLU A 45 -1.49 -2.06 28.39
C GLU A 45 -1.10 -3.54 28.32
N SER A 46 -1.88 -4.37 27.60
CA SER A 46 -1.58 -5.80 27.46
C SER A 46 -0.38 -6.10 26.55
N TYR A 47 0.00 -5.11 25.71
CA TYR A 47 1.09 -5.21 24.75
C TYR A 47 2.36 -4.47 25.22
N VAL A 48 2.29 -3.74 26.33
CA VAL A 48 3.45 -3.01 26.87
C VAL A 48 4.58 -3.99 27.20
N GLY A 49 5.78 -3.67 26.72
CA GLY A 49 6.98 -4.49 26.87
C GLY A 49 7.18 -5.53 25.77
N GLN A 50 6.24 -5.68 24.84
CA GLN A 50 6.39 -6.53 23.66
C GLN A 50 7.01 -5.76 22.50
N ASP A 51 7.63 -6.49 21.58
CA ASP A 51 8.09 -5.94 20.31
C ASP A 51 6.91 -5.83 19.35
N LEU A 52 6.89 -4.76 18.57
CA LEU A 52 5.88 -4.51 17.56
C LEU A 52 6.48 -3.97 16.27
N MET A 53 5.68 -4.05 15.22
CA MET A 53 5.92 -3.41 13.95
C MET A 53 4.67 -2.63 13.57
N VAL A 54 4.77 -1.31 13.46
CA VAL A 54 3.65 -0.45 13.11
C VAL A 54 4.01 0.43 11.92
N VAL A 55 3.07 0.58 11.00
CA VAL A 55 3.13 1.56 9.92
C VAL A 55 2.26 2.74 10.31
N GLY A 56 2.80 3.94 10.19
CA GLY A 56 2.08 5.16 10.59
C GLY A 56 2.49 6.37 9.77
N THR A 57 1.58 7.34 9.72
CA THR A 57 1.86 8.66 9.12
C THR A 57 2.45 9.57 10.18
N VAL A 58 3.58 10.20 9.89
CA VAL A 58 4.23 11.16 10.78
C VAL A 58 3.36 12.41 10.90
N THR A 59 2.94 12.77 12.11
CA THR A 59 2.15 13.98 12.39
C THR A 59 3.02 15.12 12.88
N GLU A 60 4.03 14.81 13.69
CA GLU A 60 4.95 15.78 14.27
C GLU A 60 6.35 15.17 14.39
N THR A 61 7.38 15.99 14.22
CA THR A 61 8.79 15.57 14.31
C THR A 61 9.57 16.57 15.16
N SER A 62 10.33 16.05 16.12
CA SER A 62 11.31 16.75 16.95
C SER A 62 12.73 16.19 16.72
N GLU A 63 13.75 16.68 17.43
CA GLU A 63 15.15 16.26 17.21
C GLU A 63 15.36 14.73 17.32
N ASP A 64 14.83 14.09 18.37
CA ASP A 64 15.03 12.66 18.65
C ASP A 64 13.70 11.86 18.80
N GLU A 65 12.57 12.53 18.55
CA GLU A 65 11.24 11.96 18.71
C GLU A 65 10.36 12.30 17.49
N MET A 66 9.44 11.41 17.14
CA MET A 66 8.33 11.73 16.23
C MET A 66 7.02 11.19 16.77
N GLU A 67 5.92 11.83 16.42
CA GLU A 67 4.59 11.28 16.62
C GLU A 67 4.10 10.69 15.30
N ILE A 68 3.60 9.47 15.37
CA ILE A 68 2.98 8.78 14.25
C ILE A 68 1.52 8.51 14.57
N LYS A 69 0.70 8.59 13.54
CA LYS A 69 -0.68 8.13 13.56
C LYS A 69 -0.77 6.81 12.81
N ALA A 70 -1.08 5.75 13.53
CA ALA A 70 -1.35 4.43 12.97
C ALA A 70 -2.86 4.22 12.82
N GLU A 71 -3.27 3.55 11.76
CA GLU A 71 -4.67 3.27 11.44
C GLU A 71 -4.82 1.81 11.01
N SER A 72 -5.82 1.11 11.54
CA SER A 72 -6.21 -0.25 11.15
C SER A 72 -7.73 -0.39 11.30
N ASP A 73 -8.40 -0.97 10.30
CA ASP A 73 -9.86 -1.19 10.27
C ASP A 73 -10.73 0.05 10.65
N GLY A 74 -10.21 1.26 10.39
CA GLY A 74 -10.86 2.54 10.71
C GLY A 74 -10.70 3.01 12.17
N GLU A 75 -9.97 2.25 13.00
CA GLU A 75 -9.50 2.66 14.31
C GLU A 75 -8.13 3.33 14.19
N GLU A 76 -7.91 4.38 14.95
CA GLU A 76 -6.71 5.20 14.90
C GLU A 76 -6.06 5.31 16.28
N ILE A 77 -4.73 5.24 16.33
CA ILE A 77 -3.95 5.49 17.54
C ILE A 77 -2.74 6.37 17.24
N VAL A 78 -2.46 7.30 18.15
CA VAL A 78 -1.26 8.14 18.10
C VAL A 78 -0.19 7.50 18.98
N LEU A 79 1.01 7.35 18.43
CA LEU A 79 2.15 6.74 19.11
C LEU A 79 3.37 7.66 19.00
N ARG A 80 4.07 7.82 20.12
CA ARG A 80 5.34 8.53 20.20
C ARG A 80 6.47 7.57 19.91
N VAL A 81 7.38 7.93 19.03
CA VAL A 81 8.52 7.10 18.66
C VAL A 81 9.79 7.81 19.09
N THR A 82 10.63 7.09 19.82
CA THR A 82 11.88 7.61 20.42
C THR A 82 13.08 6.79 19.97
N GLY A 83 14.28 7.35 20.05
CA GLY A 83 15.53 6.63 19.73
C GLY A 83 15.86 6.58 18.24
N MET A 84 15.27 7.47 17.45
CA MET A 84 15.46 7.51 16.01
C MET A 84 16.71 8.29 15.63
N LYS A 85 17.30 7.95 14.48
CA LYS A 85 18.43 8.69 13.89
C LYS A 85 18.08 9.38 12.57
N THR A 86 16.88 9.11 12.05
CA THR A 86 16.44 9.56 10.73
C THR A 86 15.31 10.56 10.92
N ALA A 87 15.52 11.80 10.46
CA ALA A 87 14.47 12.81 10.42
C ALA A 87 13.51 12.53 9.25
N VAL A 88 12.21 12.49 9.53
CA VAL A 88 11.15 12.37 8.53
C VAL A 88 10.24 13.57 8.64
N GLU A 89 9.85 14.13 7.49
CA GLU A 89 8.96 15.29 7.44
C GLU A 89 7.52 14.89 7.81
N PRO A 90 6.75 15.78 8.47
CA PRO A 90 5.33 15.57 8.70
C PRO A 90 4.57 15.24 7.41
N GLY A 91 3.73 14.21 7.46
CA GLY A 91 3.01 13.67 6.31
C GLY A 91 3.76 12.58 5.53
N GLY A 92 4.99 12.23 5.94
CA GLY A 92 5.66 11.00 5.53
C GLY A 92 5.04 9.76 6.16
N VAL A 93 5.27 8.60 5.55
CA VAL A 93 4.85 7.28 6.06
C VAL A 93 6.10 6.51 6.46
N VAL A 94 6.09 6.03 7.69
CA VAL A 94 7.20 5.29 8.30
C VAL A 94 6.72 3.93 8.79
N GLN A 95 7.62 2.97 8.74
CA GLN A 95 7.46 1.68 9.37
C GLN A 95 8.44 1.61 10.54
N VAL A 96 7.91 1.42 11.73
CA VAL A 96 8.67 1.42 12.98
C VAL A 96 8.67 0.02 13.56
N TYR A 97 9.86 -0.49 13.84
CA TYR A 97 10.08 -1.71 14.60
C TYR A 97 10.76 -1.38 15.92
N GLY A 98 10.19 -1.87 17.02
CA GLY A 98 10.75 -1.66 18.35
C GLY A 98 9.83 -2.13 19.47
N THR A 99 10.17 -1.78 20.70
CA THR A 99 9.45 -2.25 21.88
C THR A 99 8.42 -1.22 22.35
N LEU A 100 7.19 -1.68 22.61
CA LEU A 100 6.13 -0.86 23.19
C LEU A 100 6.46 -0.53 24.65
N LYS A 101 6.33 0.74 25.02
CA LYS A 101 6.52 1.25 26.38
C LYS A 101 5.17 1.80 26.90
N PRO A 102 5.06 2.09 28.20
CA PRO A 102 3.93 2.85 28.71
C PRO A 102 3.75 4.19 27.97
N ASP A 103 2.60 4.85 28.18
CA ASP A 103 2.32 6.19 27.66
C ASP A 103 2.42 6.31 26.14
N GLN A 104 1.89 5.32 25.40
CA GLN A 104 1.82 5.35 23.93
C GLN A 104 3.19 5.52 23.25
N THR A 105 4.26 5.08 23.91
CA THR A 105 5.62 5.27 23.44
C THR A 105 6.22 4.00 22.86
N ILE A 106 6.95 4.14 21.76
CA ILE A 106 7.74 3.10 21.11
C ILE A 106 9.21 3.48 21.26
N ALA A 107 9.99 2.58 21.87
CA ALA A 107 11.44 2.64 21.82
C ALA A 107 11.89 2.00 20.50
N ALA A 108 12.18 2.81 19.48
CA ALA A 108 12.50 2.32 18.16
C ALA A 108 13.87 1.66 18.12
N GLU A 109 13.92 0.47 17.53
CA GLU A 109 15.17 -0.20 17.17
C GLU A 109 15.52 0.09 15.72
N HIS A 110 14.51 0.05 14.85
CA HIS A 110 14.63 0.32 13.42
C HIS A 110 13.46 1.18 12.93
N VAL A 111 13.77 2.19 12.12
CA VAL A 111 12.78 3.03 11.44
C VAL A 111 13.10 3.04 9.97
N GLU A 112 12.20 2.48 9.16
CA GLU A 112 12.28 2.46 7.71
C GLU A 112 11.32 3.51 7.13
N VAL A 113 11.85 4.36 6.25
CA VAL A 113 11.05 5.39 5.59
C VAL A 113 10.39 4.78 4.35
N VAL A 114 9.13 4.36 4.51
CA VAL A 114 8.34 3.77 3.42
C VAL A 114 8.03 4.81 2.35
N SER A 115 7.70 6.03 2.80
CA SER A 115 7.56 7.18 1.92
C SER A 115 7.92 8.46 2.66
N SER A 116 8.92 9.18 2.15
CA SER A 116 9.29 10.48 2.72
C SER A 116 8.24 11.58 2.45
N SER A 117 7.25 11.35 1.58
CA SER A 117 6.19 12.33 1.32
C SER A 117 4.89 11.68 0.84
N ARG A 118 3.75 12.32 1.19
CA ARG A 118 2.39 11.99 0.69
C ARG A 118 2.27 11.89 -0.84
N TRP A 119 3.24 12.43 -1.59
CA TRP A 119 3.23 12.49 -3.05
C TRP A 119 3.73 11.21 -3.75
N ALA A 120 4.37 10.29 -3.03
CA ALA A 120 4.91 9.07 -3.64
C ALA A 120 3.82 8.11 -4.13
N GLU A 121 2.67 8.06 -3.45
CA GLU A 121 1.51 7.26 -3.89
C GLU A 121 0.87 7.85 -5.15
N PHE A 122 0.68 9.16 -5.19
CA PHE A 122 0.19 9.85 -6.39
C PHE A 122 1.10 9.64 -7.60
N TYR A 123 2.41 9.56 -7.39
CA TYR A 123 3.36 9.24 -8.46
C TYR A 123 3.16 7.83 -9.02
N LYS A 124 2.96 6.82 -8.15
CA LYS A 124 2.73 5.42 -8.57
C LYS A 124 1.46 5.28 -9.42
N TYR A 125 0.36 5.87 -8.96
CA TYR A 125 -0.90 5.85 -9.69
C TYR A 125 -0.86 6.69 -10.97
N GLY A 126 -0.22 7.87 -10.91
CA GLY A 126 -0.05 8.75 -12.07
C GLY A 126 0.78 8.11 -13.19
N ALA A 127 1.93 7.50 -12.85
CA ALA A 127 2.78 6.81 -13.81
C ALA A 127 2.07 5.60 -14.45
N SER A 128 1.34 4.82 -13.65
CA SER A 128 0.57 3.67 -14.14
C SER A 128 -0.57 4.10 -15.07
N ALA A 129 -1.30 5.17 -14.72
CA ALA A 129 -2.35 5.73 -15.57
C ALA A 129 -1.79 6.23 -16.90
N VAL A 130 -0.66 6.95 -16.90
CA VAL A 130 0.01 7.41 -18.12
C VAL A 130 0.48 6.22 -18.98
N GLY A 131 1.04 5.19 -18.37
CA GLY A 131 1.44 3.96 -19.06
C GLY A 131 0.26 3.24 -19.71
N ALA A 132 -0.83 3.06 -18.97
CA ALA A 132 -2.06 2.43 -19.46
C ALA A 132 -2.71 3.25 -20.59
N LEU A 133 -2.81 4.57 -20.44
CA LEU A 133 -3.33 5.48 -21.48
C LEU A 133 -2.45 5.46 -22.74
N GLY A 134 -1.13 5.49 -22.57
CA GLY A 134 -0.18 5.39 -23.68
C GLY A 134 -0.32 4.07 -24.43
N PHE A 135 -0.41 2.96 -23.71
CA PHE A 135 -0.67 1.64 -24.30
C PHE A 135 -2.00 1.59 -25.04
N LEU A 136 -3.10 2.07 -24.44
CA LEU A 136 -4.42 2.10 -25.08
C LEU A 136 -4.42 2.96 -26.35
N LEU A 137 -3.77 4.13 -26.32
CA LEU A 137 -3.64 5.00 -27.48
C LEU A 137 -2.85 4.33 -28.61
N LEU A 138 -1.71 3.70 -28.30
CA LEU A 138 -0.92 2.96 -29.29
C LEU A 138 -1.70 1.76 -29.82
N PHE A 139 -2.39 1.04 -28.94
CA PHE A 139 -3.23 -0.09 -29.29
C PHE A 139 -4.31 0.34 -30.29
N PHE A 140 -5.13 1.35 -30.00
CA PHE A 140 -6.15 1.83 -30.94
C PHE A 140 -5.59 2.54 -32.17
N ARG A 141 -4.36 3.09 -32.09
CA ARG A 141 -3.68 3.70 -33.23
C ARG A 141 -3.26 2.63 -34.24
N TYR A 142 -2.63 1.57 -33.77
CA TYR A 142 -1.97 0.57 -34.61
C TYR A 142 -2.78 -0.70 -34.80
N TRP A 143 -3.84 -0.91 -34.03
CA TRP A 143 -4.66 -2.11 -34.11
C TRP A 143 -6.13 -1.74 -34.30
N ARG A 144 -6.78 -2.42 -35.24
CA ARG A 144 -8.22 -2.35 -35.46
C ARG A 144 -8.83 -3.67 -35.03
N ILE A 145 -9.92 -3.58 -34.27
CA ILE A 145 -10.78 -4.74 -34.02
C ILE A 145 -11.68 -4.86 -35.26
N ASP A 146 -11.47 -5.89 -36.05
CA ASP A 146 -12.44 -6.27 -37.07
C ASP A 146 -13.67 -6.86 -36.38
N ARG A 147 -14.83 -6.23 -36.55
CA ARG A 147 -16.08 -6.62 -35.88
C ARG A 147 -16.78 -7.77 -36.59
N GLU A 148 -16.38 -8.10 -37.82
CA GLU A 148 -16.98 -9.19 -38.59
C GLU A 148 -16.34 -10.53 -38.22
N THR A 149 -15.02 -10.56 -38.05
CA THR A 149 -14.21 -11.74 -37.73
C THR A 149 -13.76 -11.79 -36.27
N TRP A 150 -13.95 -10.69 -35.52
CA TRP A 150 -13.43 -10.46 -34.18
C TRP A 150 -11.89 -10.50 -34.09
N THR A 151 -11.15 -10.44 -35.19
CA THR A 151 -9.69 -10.46 -35.16
C THR A 151 -9.08 -9.10 -34.85
N LEU A 152 -7.90 -9.12 -34.23
CA LEU A 152 -7.05 -7.95 -34.07
C LEU A 152 -6.14 -7.87 -35.27
N GLU A 153 -6.27 -6.82 -36.06
CA GLU A 153 -5.46 -6.58 -37.24
C GLU A 153 -4.61 -5.34 -37.03
N ALA A 154 -3.33 -5.46 -37.39
CA ALA A 154 -2.49 -4.27 -37.49
C ALA A 154 -3.10 -3.36 -38.55
N ARG A 155 -3.25 -2.08 -38.22
CA ARG A 155 -3.74 -1.07 -39.13
C ARG A 155 -2.64 -0.84 -40.16
N ASP A 156 -2.86 -1.28 -41.40
CA ASP A 156 -1.96 -0.95 -42.50
C ASP A 156 -1.85 0.58 -42.58
N GLY A 157 -0.60 1.07 -42.59
CA GLY A 157 -0.29 2.50 -42.69
C GLY A 157 -0.56 3.06 -44.07
#